data_AF-A0A358M8Q2-F1
#
_entry.id   AF-A0A358M8Q2-F1
#
_cell.length_a   1.000
_cell.length_b   1.000
_cell.length_c   1.000
_cell.angle_alpha   90.00
_cell.angle_beta   90.00
_cell.angle_gamma   90.00
#
_symmetry.space_group_name_H-M   'P 1'
#
loop_
_entity.id
_entity.type
_entity.pdbx_description
1 polymer ?
#
loop_
_entity_poly.entity_id
_entity_poly.type
_entity_poly.pdbx_seq_one_letter_code
_entity_poly.pdbx_strand_id
1 'polypeptide(L)'
;EDEALNEKRAVLANSEKITEALDASRMILNGGEYGSDSSVSDQLGAVRSYLSTIAGYAGEYQELLSRIDEVSYLLEDIAADLRTCADGVTFDKNELEETQERIHTIDKLKRKYGSTIEEILQYAADTQKLLDELLAGEETVNKILKQLAERNEALHALCEDLNFTRVKAAKRLSEQVMAELESLEMNQAKFSAEILFHDEKDKNGYYNYTKEGLDTVEFLISANPGEPLKPLAKIASGGELSRIMLAIKTIL
;
A
#
# COMPACT_ATOMS: atom_id res chain seq x y z
N GLU A 1 28.37 3.45 -8.01
CA GLU A 1 28.38 2.51 -6.87
C GLU A 1 28.53 1.07 -7.33
N ASP A 2 27.64 0.59 -8.21
CA ASP A 2 27.64 -0.79 -8.70
C ASP A 2 28.98 -1.26 -9.29
N GLU A 3 29.59 -0.48 -10.19
CA GLU A 3 30.89 -0.81 -10.78
C GLU A 3 31.99 -0.93 -9.72
N ALA A 4 32.08 0.05 -8.81
CA ALA A 4 33.06 0.06 -7.73
C ALA A 4 32.92 -1.12 -6.77
N LEU A 5 31.68 -1.56 -6.48
CA LEU A 5 31.43 -2.73 -5.64
C LEU A 5 31.85 -4.03 -6.35
N ASN A 6 31.62 -4.15 -7.65
CA ASN A 6 32.05 -5.32 -8.41
C ASN A 6 33.58 -5.42 -8.50
N GLU A 7 34.27 -4.30 -8.69
CA GLU A 7 35.74 -4.23 -8.62
C GLU A 7 36.24 -4.63 -7.23
N LYS A 8 35.65 -4.08 -6.17
CA LYS A 8 35.98 -4.42 -4.78
C LYS A 8 35.77 -5.90 -4.48
N ARG A 9 34.64 -6.48 -4.91
CA ARG A 9 34.35 -7.92 -4.77
C ARG A 9 35.41 -8.77 -5.45
N ALA A 10 35.89 -8.39 -6.64
CA ALA A 10 36.91 -9.15 -7.35
C ALA A 10 38.24 -9.18 -6.56
N VAL A 11 38.64 -8.06 -5.97
CA VAL A 11 39.86 -7.98 -5.13
C VAL A 11 39.71 -8.83 -3.87
N LEU A 12 38.58 -8.73 -3.18
CA LEU A 12 38.33 -9.49 -1.94
C LEU A 12 38.21 -11.00 -2.19
N ALA A 13 37.55 -11.41 -3.26
CA ALA A 13 37.42 -12.82 -3.64
C ALA A 13 38.76 -13.45 -4.05
N ASN A 14 39.68 -12.66 -4.61
CA ASN A 14 41.04 -13.14 -4.86
C ASN A 14 41.80 -13.34 -3.55
N SER A 15 41.62 -12.43 -2.59
CA SER A 15 42.25 -12.52 -1.27
C SER A 15 41.75 -13.74 -0.49
N GLU A 16 40.44 -14.02 -0.53
CA GLU A 16 39.82 -15.24 0.03
C GLU A 16 40.49 -16.52 -0.50
N LYS A 17 40.59 -16.65 -1.83
CA LYS A 17 41.21 -17.82 -2.47
C LYS A 17 42.67 -18.00 -2.10
N ILE A 18 43.41 -16.89 -1.98
CA ILE A 18 44.83 -16.92 -1.58
C ILE A 18 44.93 -17.40 -0.12
N THR A 19 44.14 -16.82 0.79
CA THR A 19 44.10 -17.23 2.20
C THR A 19 43.72 -18.71 2.35
N GLU A 20 42.67 -19.17 1.69
CA GLU A 20 42.26 -20.58 1.72
C GLU A 20 43.36 -21.53 1.23
N ALA A 21 44.05 -21.18 0.13
CA ALA A 21 45.13 -21.99 -0.41
C ALA A 21 46.35 -22.05 0.53
N LEU A 22 46.70 -20.92 1.15
CA LEU A 22 47.80 -20.84 2.10
C LEU A 22 47.49 -21.62 3.38
N ASP A 23 46.29 -21.47 3.93
CA ASP A 23 45.86 -22.17 5.15
C ASP A 23 45.74 -23.69 4.93
N ALA A 24 45.18 -24.12 3.80
CA ALA A 24 45.14 -25.53 3.43
C ALA A 24 46.55 -26.12 3.30
N SER A 25 47.46 -25.39 2.66
CA SER A 25 48.87 -25.82 2.51
C SER A 25 49.57 -25.94 3.88
N ARG A 26 49.37 -24.96 4.77
CA ARG A 26 49.91 -24.99 6.14
C ARG A 26 49.37 -26.16 6.96
N MET A 27 48.07 -26.43 6.85
CA MET A 27 47.42 -27.54 7.55
C MET A 27 47.99 -28.89 7.11
N ILE A 28 48.29 -29.07 5.82
CA ILE A 28 48.88 -30.31 5.30
C ILE A 28 50.33 -30.48 5.78
N LEU A 29 51.14 -29.42 5.73
CA LEU A 29 52.57 -29.51 6.05
C LEU A 29 52.86 -29.65 7.55
N ASN A 30 52.12 -28.92 8.39
CA ASN A 30 52.38 -28.83 9.83
C ASN A 30 51.30 -29.47 10.71
N GLY A 31 50.21 -29.95 10.10
CA GLY A 31 49.07 -30.48 10.83
C GLY A 31 48.13 -29.38 11.33
N GLY A 32 46.89 -29.75 11.63
CA GLY A 32 45.94 -28.89 12.34
C GLY A 32 46.03 -29.12 13.84
N GLU A 33 45.73 -28.11 14.66
CA GLU A 33 45.67 -28.21 16.14
C GLU A 33 44.70 -29.30 16.66
N TYR A 34 43.83 -29.84 15.80
CA TYR A 34 42.75 -30.77 16.15
C TYR A 34 42.61 -31.99 15.22
N GLY A 35 43.55 -32.23 14.30
CA GLY A 35 43.48 -33.34 13.34
C GLY A 35 44.18 -34.62 13.85
N SER A 36 43.55 -35.78 13.67
CA SER A 36 44.16 -37.10 13.95
C SER A 36 45.19 -37.54 12.91
N ASP A 37 45.26 -36.85 11.78
CA ASP A 37 46.12 -37.20 10.65
C ASP A 37 47.51 -36.59 10.85
N SER A 38 48.54 -37.43 10.78
CA SER A 38 49.94 -36.98 10.90
C SER A 38 50.30 -36.06 9.74
N SER A 39 50.90 -34.90 10.04
CA SER A 39 51.35 -33.94 9.04
C SER A 39 52.45 -34.52 8.16
N VAL A 40 52.74 -33.89 7.02
CA VAL A 40 53.87 -34.29 6.18
C VAL A 40 55.19 -34.23 6.98
N SER A 41 55.35 -33.22 7.84
CA SER A 41 56.51 -33.09 8.73
C SER A 41 56.60 -34.24 9.74
N ASP A 42 55.48 -34.64 10.35
CA ASP A 42 55.44 -35.77 11.30
C ASP A 42 55.75 -37.10 10.62
N GLN A 43 55.18 -37.33 9.44
CA GLN A 43 55.40 -38.53 8.65
C GLN A 43 56.86 -38.64 8.19
N LEU A 44 57.46 -37.51 7.77
CA LEU A 44 58.87 -37.45 7.42
C LEU A 44 59.77 -37.71 8.64
N GLY A 45 59.39 -37.17 9.81
CA GLY A 45 60.05 -37.46 11.08
C GLY A 45 59.99 -38.94 11.47
N ALA A 46 58.87 -39.61 11.21
CA ALA A 46 58.74 -41.06 11.42
C ALA A 46 59.67 -41.85 10.48
N VAL A 47 59.71 -41.50 9.18
CA VAL A 47 60.64 -42.10 8.21
C VAL A 47 62.09 -41.95 8.65
N ARG A 48 62.46 -40.74 9.08
CA ARG A 48 63.80 -40.43 9.63
C ARG A 48 64.13 -41.32 10.82
N SER A 49 63.19 -41.47 11.77
CA SER A 49 63.35 -42.32 12.95
C SER A 49 63.63 -43.78 12.56
N TYR A 50 62.85 -44.36 11.64
CA TYR A 50 63.09 -45.73 11.16
C TYR A 50 64.43 -45.89 10.45
N LEU A 51 64.79 -44.98 9.54
CA LEU A 51 66.08 -45.04 8.85
C LEU A 51 67.27 -44.92 9.80
N SER A 52 67.16 -44.10 10.86
CA SER A 52 68.22 -43.96 11.86
C SER A 52 68.57 -45.27 12.58
N THR A 53 67.58 -46.16 12.76
CA THR A 53 67.80 -47.47 13.40
C THR A 53 68.62 -48.42 12.54
N ILE A 54 68.61 -48.23 11.21
CA ILE A 54 69.29 -49.12 10.26
C ILE A 54 70.53 -48.49 9.60
N ALA A 55 70.76 -47.19 9.78
CA ALA A 55 71.85 -46.45 9.16
C ALA A 55 73.25 -47.03 9.45
N GLY A 56 73.44 -47.71 10.58
CA GLY A 56 74.71 -48.34 10.95
C GLY A 56 75.02 -49.68 10.26
N TYR A 57 74.04 -50.29 9.58
CA TYR A 57 74.22 -51.62 8.98
C TYR A 57 74.84 -51.59 7.57
N ALA A 58 74.63 -50.52 6.79
CA ALA A 58 75.20 -50.36 5.45
C ALA A 58 75.23 -48.88 5.02
N GLY A 59 76.22 -48.51 4.20
CA GLY A 59 76.40 -47.12 3.74
C GLY A 59 75.23 -46.57 2.92
N GLU A 60 74.50 -47.42 2.20
CA GLU A 60 73.30 -47.03 1.44
C GLU A 60 72.18 -46.46 2.32
N TYR A 61 72.01 -46.98 3.55
CA TYR A 61 71.00 -46.49 4.49
C TYR A 61 71.41 -45.16 5.13
N GLN A 62 72.71 -44.95 5.32
CA GLN A 62 73.25 -43.68 5.80
C GLN A 62 73.07 -42.56 4.76
N GLU A 63 73.27 -42.86 3.48
CA GLU A 63 73.02 -41.93 2.38
C GLU A 63 71.52 -41.57 2.27
N LEU A 64 70.63 -42.56 2.41
CA LEU A 64 69.18 -42.32 2.44
C LEU A 64 68.77 -41.43 3.63
N LEU A 65 69.31 -41.68 4.82
CA LEU A 65 69.03 -40.85 6.00
C LEU A 65 69.50 -39.40 5.80
N SER A 66 70.68 -39.19 5.23
CA SER A 66 71.20 -37.84 4.91
C SER A 66 70.27 -37.08 3.97
N ARG A 67 69.76 -37.75 2.93
CA ARG A 67 68.82 -37.14 1.99
C ARG A 67 67.46 -36.82 2.64
N ILE A 68 66.99 -37.66 3.56
CA ILE A 68 65.77 -37.38 4.32
C ILE A 68 65.97 -36.19 5.27
N ASP A 69 67.14 -36.05 5.89
CA ASP A 69 67.48 -34.88 6.70
C ASP A 69 67.47 -33.60 5.85
N GLU A 70 68.09 -33.62 4.66
CA GLU A 70 68.07 -32.49 3.71
C GLU A 70 66.65 -32.07 3.31
N VAL A 71 65.79 -33.05 2.98
CA VAL A 71 64.38 -32.78 2.64
C VAL A 71 63.61 -32.24 3.84
N SER A 72 63.92 -32.69 5.06
CA SER A 72 63.27 -32.21 6.28
C SER A 72 63.56 -30.73 6.53
N TYR A 73 64.83 -30.32 6.38
CA TYR A 73 65.20 -28.90 6.51
C TYR A 73 64.55 -28.04 5.42
N LEU A 74 64.55 -28.52 4.17
CA LEU A 74 63.89 -27.79 3.08
C LEU A 74 62.37 -27.64 3.31
N LEU A 75 61.74 -28.67 3.89
CA LEU A 75 60.32 -28.62 4.23
C LEU A 75 60.04 -27.60 5.34
N GLU A 76 60.90 -27.52 6.36
CA GLU A 76 60.82 -26.52 7.43
C GLU A 76 60.93 -25.08 6.87
N ASP A 77 61.87 -24.84 5.95
CA ASP A 77 62.02 -23.54 5.27
C ASP A 77 60.77 -23.16 4.47
N ILE A 78 60.24 -24.09 3.66
CA ILE A 78 59.01 -23.86 2.88
C ILE A 78 57.81 -23.58 3.82
N ALA A 79 57.72 -24.28 4.95
CA ALA A 79 56.68 -24.06 5.94
C ALA A 79 56.79 -22.67 6.60
N ALA A 80 58.01 -22.18 6.83
CA ALA A 80 58.25 -20.83 7.34
C ALA A 80 57.90 -19.76 6.30
N ASP A 81 58.24 -19.98 5.03
CA ASP A 81 57.88 -19.08 3.93
C ASP A 81 56.36 -19.02 3.74
N LEU A 82 55.67 -20.15 3.80
CA LEU A 82 54.20 -20.21 3.74
C LEU A 82 53.54 -19.44 4.87
N ARG A 83 54.10 -19.50 6.09
CA ARG A 83 53.62 -18.70 7.22
C ARG A 83 53.78 -17.21 6.95
N THR A 84 54.95 -16.81 6.46
CA THR A 84 55.22 -15.40 6.10
C THR A 84 54.28 -14.90 5.00
N CYS A 85 54.02 -15.72 3.99
CA CYS A 85 53.04 -15.42 2.94
C CYS A 85 51.63 -15.29 3.51
N ALA A 86 51.20 -16.19 4.40
CA ALA A 86 49.88 -16.14 5.03
C ALA A 86 49.70 -14.89 5.90
N ASP A 87 50.72 -14.53 6.69
CA ASP A 87 50.70 -13.33 7.54
C ASP A 87 50.68 -12.03 6.70
N GLY A 88 51.16 -12.08 5.45
CA GLY A 88 51.15 -10.96 4.52
C GLY A 88 49.83 -10.74 3.77
N VAL A 89 48.89 -11.70 3.82
CA VAL A 89 47.60 -11.61 3.13
C VAL A 89 46.52 -11.11 4.10
N THR A 90 46.02 -9.91 3.86
CA THR A 90 44.87 -9.36 4.59
C THR A 90 43.57 -9.75 3.89
N PHE A 91 42.81 -10.65 4.49
CA PHE A 91 41.46 -10.99 4.06
C PHE A 91 40.45 -10.65 5.16
N ASP A 92 39.54 -9.73 4.87
CA ASP A 92 38.39 -9.43 5.71
C ASP A 92 37.14 -10.12 5.14
N LYS A 93 36.75 -11.21 5.79
CA LYS A 93 35.55 -11.97 5.41
C LYS A 93 34.27 -11.14 5.55
N ASN A 94 34.16 -10.33 6.60
CA ASN A 94 32.96 -9.53 6.82
C ASN A 94 32.82 -8.48 5.71
N GLU A 95 33.93 -7.87 5.31
CA GLU A 95 33.93 -6.89 4.22
C GLU A 95 33.50 -7.50 2.87
N LEU A 96 33.90 -8.76 2.59
CA LEU A 96 33.46 -9.48 1.40
C LEU A 96 31.95 -9.79 1.46
N GLU A 97 31.46 -10.28 2.60
CA GLU A 97 30.04 -10.58 2.80
C GLU A 97 29.18 -9.31 2.64
N GLU A 98 29.54 -8.21 3.32
CA GLU A 98 28.84 -6.92 3.20
C GLU A 98 28.82 -6.41 1.75
N THR A 99 29.94 -6.52 1.04
CA THR A 99 30.05 -6.12 -0.37
C THR A 99 29.12 -6.96 -1.26
N GLN A 100 29.06 -8.28 -1.04
CA GLN A 100 28.19 -9.19 -1.79
C GLN A 100 26.71 -8.91 -1.50
N GLU A 101 26.34 -8.69 -0.23
CA GLU A 101 24.98 -8.33 0.16
C GLU A 101 24.52 -7.01 -0.48
N ARG A 102 25.41 -6.02 -0.54
CA ARG A 102 25.11 -4.74 -1.19
C ARG A 102 24.89 -4.91 -2.70
N ILE A 103 25.71 -5.69 -3.39
CA ILE A 103 25.53 -6.01 -4.82
C ILE A 103 24.19 -6.72 -5.04
N HIS A 104 23.88 -7.74 -4.24
CA HIS A 104 22.62 -8.48 -4.35
C HIS A 104 21.40 -7.57 -4.13
N THR A 105 21.51 -6.61 -3.22
CA THR A 105 20.46 -5.62 -2.98
C THR A 105 20.26 -4.74 -4.22
N ILE A 106 21.34 -4.23 -4.82
CA ILE A 106 21.28 -3.43 -6.05
C ILE A 106 20.66 -4.25 -7.19
N ASP A 107 21.07 -5.50 -7.38
CA ASP A 107 20.53 -6.37 -8.45
C ASP A 107 19.02 -6.65 -8.28
N LYS A 108 18.57 -6.88 -7.05
CA LYS A 108 17.13 -7.04 -6.74
C LYS A 108 16.34 -5.78 -7.10
N LEU A 109 16.88 -4.61 -6.77
CA LEU A 109 16.26 -3.34 -7.12
C LEU A 109 16.25 -3.14 -8.64
N LYS A 110 17.34 -3.50 -9.33
CA LYS A 110 17.44 -3.34 -10.77
C LYS A 110 16.37 -4.13 -11.53
N ARG A 111 16.17 -5.38 -11.12
CA ARG A 111 15.12 -6.25 -11.71
C ARG A 111 13.71 -5.71 -11.56
N LYS A 112 13.44 -4.87 -10.55
CA LYS A 112 12.10 -4.39 -10.23
C LYS A 112 11.84 -2.95 -10.70
N TYR A 113 12.86 -2.10 -10.65
CA TYR A 113 12.66 -0.64 -10.68
C TYR A 113 13.55 0.10 -11.70
N GLY A 114 14.49 -0.57 -12.39
CA GLY A 114 15.30 0.08 -13.42
C GLY A 114 16.60 -0.67 -13.74
N SER A 115 17.13 -0.54 -14.96
CA SER A 115 18.38 -1.20 -15.35
C SER A 115 19.62 -0.57 -14.69
N THR A 116 19.49 0.67 -14.22
CA THR A 116 20.57 1.47 -13.60
C THR A 116 20.14 1.97 -12.22
N ILE A 117 21.11 2.40 -11.40
CA ILE A 117 20.81 2.98 -10.07
C ILE A 117 20.03 4.29 -10.24
N GLU A 118 20.37 5.07 -11.26
CA GLU A 118 19.71 6.32 -11.62
C GLU A 118 18.23 6.08 -11.96
N GLU A 119 17.92 5.05 -12.75
CA GLU A 119 16.54 4.68 -13.07
C GLU A 119 15.76 4.25 -11.81
N ILE A 120 16.38 3.46 -10.92
CA ILE A 120 15.74 3.05 -9.66
C ILE A 120 15.39 4.27 -8.79
N LEU A 121 16.32 5.22 -8.67
CA LEU A 121 16.12 6.43 -7.87
C LEU A 121 15.07 7.35 -8.49
N GLN A 122 15.07 7.47 -9.82
CA GLN A 122 14.04 8.22 -10.53
C GLN A 122 12.65 7.59 -10.33
N TYR A 123 12.55 6.27 -10.46
CA TYR A 123 11.31 5.54 -10.19
C TYR A 123 10.78 5.81 -8.77
N ALA A 124 11.66 5.81 -7.77
CA ALA A 124 11.30 6.11 -6.39
C ALA A 124 10.77 7.55 -6.23
N ALA A 125 11.44 8.53 -6.84
CA ALA A 125 11.01 9.93 -6.81
C ALA A 125 9.64 10.14 -7.47
N ASP A 126 9.42 9.53 -8.65
CA ASP A 126 8.16 9.64 -9.39
C ASP A 126 7.02 8.97 -8.63
N THR A 127 7.27 7.81 -8.03
CA THR A 127 6.28 7.08 -7.22
C THR A 127 5.92 7.86 -5.96
N GLN A 128 6.89 8.49 -5.29
CA GLN A 128 6.64 9.32 -4.12
C GLN A 128 5.75 10.52 -4.48
N LYS A 129 6.06 11.19 -5.61
CA LYS A 129 5.24 12.31 -6.09
C LYS A 129 3.79 11.89 -6.36
N LEU A 130 3.59 10.74 -7.01
CA LEU A 130 2.25 10.20 -7.27
C LEU A 130 1.50 9.89 -5.97
N LEU A 131 2.20 9.32 -4.98
CA LEU A 131 1.61 9.04 -3.67
C LEU A 131 1.16 10.33 -2.97
N ASP A 132 2.00 11.37 -2.99
CA ASP A 132 1.69 12.66 -2.38
C ASP A 132 0.47 13.31 -3.05
N GLU A 133 0.38 13.24 -4.39
CA GLU A 133 -0.78 13.74 -5.16
C GLU A 133 -2.08 12.99 -4.79
N LEU A 134 -2.02 11.67 -4.64
CA LEU A 134 -3.16 10.84 -4.24
C LEU A 134 -3.64 11.18 -2.83
N LEU A 135 -2.72 11.28 -1.87
CA LEU A 135 -3.05 11.61 -0.47
C LEU A 135 -3.67 13.00 -0.35
N ALA A 136 -3.14 13.99 -1.08
CA ALA A 136 -3.74 15.33 -1.14
C ALA A 136 -5.16 15.31 -1.75
N GLY A 137 -5.38 14.44 -2.75
CA GLY A 137 -6.69 14.21 -3.34
C GLY A 137 -7.70 13.63 -2.35
N GLU A 138 -7.31 12.63 -1.56
CA GLU A 138 -8.18 12.01 -0.54
C GLU A 138 -8.63 13.00 0.53
N GLU A 139 -7.73 13.86 1.02
CA GLU A 139 -8.09 14.91 1.98
C GLU A 139 -9.14 15.87 1.38
N THR A 140 -8.95 16.24 0.12
CA THR A 140 -9.87 17.13 -0.61
C THR A 140 -11.25 16.47 -0.78
N VAL A 141 -11.29 15.20 -1.17
CA VAL A 141 -12.55 14.44 -1.31
C VAL A 141 -13.29 14.34 0.03
N ASN A 142 -12.58 13.97 1.11
CA ASN A 142 -13.18 13.87 2.44
C ASN A 142 -13.75 15.21 2.91
N LYS A 143 -13.04 16.31 2.66
CA LYS A 143 -13.53 17.66 2.96
C LYS A 143 -14.80 17.99 2.17
N ILE A 144 -14.85 17.69 0.88
CA ILE A 144 -16.02 17.94 0.03
C ILE A 144 -17.21 17.08 0.48
N LEU A 145 -17.01 15.80 0.80
CA LEU A 145 -18.07 14.92 1.29
C LEU A 145 -18.64 15.42 2.63
N LYS A 146 -17.79 15.89 3.54
CA LYS A 146 -18.24 16.51 4.78
C LYS A 146 -19.08 17.76 4.52
N GLN A 147 -18.60 18.65 3.66
CA GLN A 147 -19.35 19.86 3.27
C GLN A 147 -20.68 19.51 2.60
N LEU A 148 -20.72 18.48 1.76
CA LEU A 148 -21.94 18.01 1.11
C LEU A 148 -22.96 17.51 2.13
N ALA A 149 -22.54 16.71 3.12
CA ALA A 149 -23.41 16.25 4.20
C ALA A 149 -23.95 17.42 5.04
N GLU A 150 -23.10 18.37 5.42
CA GLU A 150 -23.50 19.57 6.16
C GLU A 150 -24.53 20.41 5.38
N ARG A 151 -24.33 20.56 4.05
CA ARG A 151 -25.26 21.31 3.20
C ARG A 151 -26.57 20.57 2.96
N ASN A 152 -26.53 19.25 2.86
CA ASN A 152 -27.72 18.41 2.75
C ASN A 152 -28.62 18.58 3.98
N GLU A 153 -28.06 18.42 5.19
CA GLU A 153 -28.83 18.59 6.43
C GLU A 153 -29.36 20.03 6.58
N ALA A 154 -28.54 21.05 6.23
CA ALA A 154 -29.01 22.44 6.26
C ALA A 154 -30.16 22.71 5.26
N LEU A 155 -30.12 22.11 4.07
CA LEU A 155 -31.17 22.26 3.07
C LEU A 155 -32.46 21.52 3.48
N HIS A 156 -32.33 20.37 4.15
CA HIS A 156 -33.47 19.64 4.71
C HIS A 156 -34.23 20.47 5.75
N ALA A 157 -33.52 21.07 6.72
CA ALA A 157 -34.14 21.94 7.72
C ALA A 157 -34.91 23.12 7.08
N LEU A 158 -34.35 23.74 6.03
CA LEU A 158 -35.05 24.78 5.28
C LEU A 158 -36.31 24.26 4.56
N CYS A 159 -36.29 23.01 4.09
CA CYS A 159 -37.47 22.37 3.49
C CYS A 159 -38.55 22.06 4.54
N GLU A 160 -38.18 21.66 5.75
CA GLU A 160 -39.13 21.47 6.86
C GLU A 160 -39.82 22.78 7.24
N ASP A 161 -39.06 23.87 7.34
CA ASP A 161 -39.60 25.22 7.61
C ASP A 161 -40.57 25.68 6.51
N LEU A 162 -40.22 25.40 5.24
CA LEU A 162 -41.05 25.70 4.08
C LEU A 162 -42.35 24.87 4.10
N ASN A 163 -42.26 23.57 4.39
CA ASN A 163 -43.40 22.67 4.51
C ASN A 163 -44.35 23.14 5.61
N PHE A 164 -43.83 23.47 6.80
CA PHE A 164 -44.63 23.99 7.90
C PHE A 164 -45.41 25.26 7.52
N THR A 165 -44.75 26.15 6.78
CA THR A 165 -45.38 27.38 6.27
C THR A 165 -46.46 27.07 5.24
N ARG A 166 -46.20 26.12 4.33
CA ARG A 166 -47.16 25.68 3.30
C ARG A 166 -48.37 24.99 3.88
N VAL A 167 -48.21 24.09 4.85
CA VAL A 167 -49.33 23.41 5.52
C VAL A 167 -50.27 24.42 6.19
N LYS A 168 -49.71 25.44 6.86
CA LYS A 168 -50.52 26.54 7.43
C LYS A 168 -51.26 27.34 6.36
N ALA A 169 -50.57 27.69 5.28
CA ALA A 169 -51.17 28.43 4.17
C ALA A 169 -52.27 27.61 3.47
N ALA A 170 -52.04 26.32 3.26
CA ALA A 170 -52.98 25.39 2.64
C ALA A 170 -54.26 25.22 3.47
N LYS A 171 -54.13 25.11 4.80
CA LYS A 171 -55.29 25.10 5.71
C LYS A 171 -56.10 26.40 5.61
N ARG A 172 -55.43 27.56 5.67
CA ARG A 172 -56.10 28.87 5.56
C ARG A 172 -56.78 29.04 4.20
N LEU A 173 -56.12 28.65 3.11
CA LEU A 173 -56.68 28.69 1.76
C LEU A 173 -57.92 27.80 1.68
N SER A 174 -57.85 26.59 2.26
CA SER A 174 -58.98 25.65 2.23
C SER A 174 -60.19 26.21 2.98
N GLU A 175 -60.00 26.80 4.15
CA GLU A 175 -61.06 27.45 4.93
C GLU A 175 -61.69 28.63 4.16
N GLN A 176 -60.87 29.46 3.52
CA GLN A 176 -61.35 30.59 2.72
C GLN A 176 -62.13 30.14 1.48
N VAL A 177 -61.61 29.14 0.75
CA VAL A 177 -62.27 28.60 -0.46
C VAL A 177 -63.59 27.95 -0.10
N MET A 178 -63.65 27.21 1.01
CA MET A 178 -64.89 26.64 1.51
C MET A 178 -65.95 27.71 1.82
N ALA A 179 -65.58 28.79 2.51
CA ALA A 179 -66.51 29.88 2.81
C ALA A 179 -67.05 30.58 1.55
N GLU A 180 -66.19 30.78 0.54
CA GLU A 180 -66.61 31.37 -0.74
C GLU A 180 -67.53 30.41 -1.52
N LEU A 181 -67.24 29.11 -1.54
CA LEU A 181 -68.10 28.10 -2.17
C LEU A 181 -69.49 28.04 -1.53
N GLU A 182 -69.58 28.16 -0.20
CA GLU A 182 -70.87 28.28 0.50
C GLU A 182 -71.65 29.53 0.04
N SER A 183 -70.98 30.67 -0.13
CA SER A 183 -71.61 31.91 -0.63
C SER A 183 -72.15 31.79 -2.07
N LEU A 184 -71.59 30.89 -2.87
CA LEU A 184 -71.99 30.59 -4.25
C LEU A 184 -73.06 29.47 -4.34
N GLU A 185 -73.75 29.18 -3.23
CA GLU A 185 -74.76 28.12 -3.09
C GLU A 185 -74.21 26.71 -3.35
N MET A 186 -72.90 26.49 -3.20
CA MET A 186 -72.23 25.19 -3.37
C MET A 186 -71.94 24.50 -2.03
N ASN A 187 -72.94 24.49 -1.12
CA ASN A 187 -72.81 24.00 0.26
C ASN A 187 -72.41 22.51 0.41
N GLN A 188 -72.47 21.75 -0.68
CA GLN A 188 -72.12 20.33 -0.70
C GLN A 188 -70.72 20.07 -1.25
N ALA A 189 -70.06 21.10 -1.80
CA ALA A 189 -68.71 20.98 -2.30
C ALA A 189 -67.70 20.92 -1.14
N LYS A 190 -66.60 20.20 -1.33
CA LYS A 190 -65.47 20.15 -0.40
C LYS A 190 -64.20 20.43 -1.14
N PHE A 191 -63.37 21.34 -0.63
CA PHE A 191 -62.06 21.67 -1.16
C PHE A 191 -60.98 21.41 -0.09
N SER A 192 -59.85 20.86 -0.52
CA SER A 192 -58.68 20.63 0.32
C SER A 192 -57.41 20.91 -0.48
N ALA A 193 -56.57 21.80 0.02
CA ALA A 193 -55.19 21.92 -0.43
C ALA A 193 -54.30 20.97 0.38
N GLU A 194 -53.84 19.90 -0.25
CA GLU A 194 -52.99 18.89 0.39
C GLU A 194 -51.53 19.12 0.06
N ILE A 195 -50.67 18.96 1.07
CA ILE A 195 -49.22 19.06 0.97
C ILE A 195 -48.64 17.70 1.34
N LEU A 196 -47.95 17.08 0.39
CA LEU A 196 -47.24 15.83 0.59
C LEU A 196 -45.74 16.11 0.74
N PHE A 197 -45.19 15.89 1.93
CA PHE A 197 -43.77 16.06 2.22
C PHE A 197 -43.00 14.75 1.96
N HIS A 198 -42.03 14.80 1.06
CA HIS A 198 -41.21 13.63 0.69
C HIS A 198 -39.94 13.57 1.53
N ASP A 199 -40.02 12.93 2.68
CA ASP A 199 -38.91 12.81 3.66
C ASP A 199 -38.07 11.53 3.52
N GLU A 200 -38.03 10.95 2.32
CA GLU A 200 -37.32 9.70 2.07
C GLU A 200 -35.92 9.97 1.50
N LYS A 201 -34.91 9.38 2.15
CA LYS A 201 -33.53 9.40 1.66
C LYS A 201 -33.33 8.33 0.58
N ASP A 202 -32.51 8.66 -0.42
CA ASP A 202 -32.06 7.71 -1.42
C ASP A 202 -31.03 6.70 -0.85
N LYS A 203 -30.54 5.79 -1.69
CA LYS A 203 -29.54 4.78 -1.31
C LYS A 203 -28.21 5.37 -0.84
N ASN A 204 -27.95 6.63 -1.17
CA ASN A 204 -26.74 7.35 -0.83
C ASN A 204 -26.92 8.25 0.40
N GLY A 205 -28.11 8.25 1.02
CA GLY A 205 -28.41 9.03 2.23
C GLY A 205 -28.83 10.47 1.96
N TYR A 206 -29.16 10.84 0.71
CA TYR A 206 -29.57 12.20 0.33
C TYR A 206 -31.08 12.29 0.10
N TYR A 207 -31.66 13.46 0.36
CA TYR A 207 -33.07 13.71 0.04
C TYR A 207 -33.23 14.10 -1.42
N ASN A 208 -34.39 13.77 -2.01
CA ASN A 208 -34.71 14.09 -3.40
C ASN A 208 -35.25 15.51 -3.54
N TYR A 209 -34.38 16.51 -3.39
CA TYR A 209 -34.78 17.91 -3.51
C TYR A 209 -35.24 18.26 -4.92
N THR A 210 -36.34 19.02 -5.00
CA THR A 210 -36.74 19.72 -6.22
C THR A 210 -36.47 21.22 -6.07
N LYS A 211 -36.60 21.98 -7.17
CA LYS A 211 -36.57 23.45 -7.13
C LYS A 211 -37.64 24.06 -6.20
N GLU A 212 -38.68 23.30 -5.88
CA GLU A 212 -39.79 23.71 -5.02
C GLU A 212 -39.65 23.17 -3.59
N GLY A 213 -38.55 22.49 -3.26
CA GLY A 213 -38.33 21.82 -1.97
C GLY A 213 -38.74 20.35 -2.01
N LEU A 214 -39.15 19.82 -0.86
CA LEU A 214 -39.59 18.43 -0.68
C LEU A 214 -41.12 18.27 -0.68
N ASP A 215 -41.87 19.34 -0.87
CA ASP A 215 -43.32 19.28 -0.92
C ASP A 215 -43.83 19.06 -2.33
N THR A 216 -44.87 18.25 -2.45
CA THR A 216 -45.78 18.25 -3.61
C THR A 216 -47.12 18.80 -3.16
N VAL A 217 -47.62 19.80 -3.88
CA VAL A 217 -48.92 20.44 -3.59
C VAL A 217 -49.97 19.88 -4.54
N GLU A 218 -51.10 19.43 -4.00
CA GLU A 218 -52.25 18.98 -4.79
C GLU A 218 -53.54 19.63 -4.27
N PHE A 219 -54.30 20.24 -5.18
CA PHE A 219 -55.62 20.76 -4.87
C PHE A 219 -56.68 19.71 -5.19
N LEU A 220 -57.38 19.27 -4.16
CA LEU A 220 -58.44 18.28 -4.25
C LEU A 220 -59.79 18.92 -4.03
N ILE A 221 -60.79 18.43 -4.75
CA ILE A 221 -62.16 18.89 -4.59
C ILE A 221 -63.18 17.78 -4.86
N SER A 222 -64.34 17.90 -4.24
CA SER A 222 -65.53 17.08 -4.46
C SER A 222 -66.71 18.03 -4.64
N ALA A 223 -67.47 17.90 -5.72
CA ALA A 223 -68.63 18.77 -6.00
C ALA A 223 -69.92 18.27 -5.34
N ASN A 224 -70.00 16.97 -5.06
CA ASN A 224 -71.21 16.29 -4.61
C ASN A 224 -71.01 15.61 -3.25
N PRO A 225 -72.05 15.59 -2.40
CA PRO A 225 -72.00 14.88 -1.14
C PRO A 225 -71.86 13.36 -1.39
N GLY A 226 -70.84 12.75 -0.80
CA GLY A 226 -70.55 11.33 -0.94
C GLY A 226 -69.54 10.97 -2.03
N GLU A 227 -69.12 11.91 -2.87
CA GLU A 227 -67.98 11.70 -3.78
C GLU A 227 -66.64 11.92 -3.06
N PRO A 228 -65.63 11.07 -3.32
CA PRO A 228 -64.29 11.28 -2.77
C PRO A 228 -63.66 12.53 -3.36
N LEU A 229 -62.78 13.16 -2.58
CA LEU A 229 -61.92 14.24 -3.06
C LEU A 229 -61.07 13.73 -4.24
N LYS A 230 -61.11 14.46 -5.36
CA LYS A 230 -60.34 14.15 -6.57
C LYS A 230 -59.46 15.34 -6.94
N PRO A 231 -58.32 15.12 -7.61
CA PRO A 231 -57.50 16.20 -8.13
C PRO A 231 -58.33 17.13 -9.02
N LEU A 232 -58.19 18.45 -8.81
CA LEU A 232 -58.92 19.48 -9.56
C LEU A 232 -58.81 19.28 -11.08
N ALA A 233 -57.63 18.85 -11.56
CA ALA A 233 -57.37 18.57 -12.98
C ALA A 233 -58.20 17.41 -13.57
N LYS A 234 -58.78 16.55 -12.74
CA LYS A 234 -59.54 15.35 -13.17
C LYS A 234 -61.06 15.56 -13.16
N ILE A 235 -61.53 16.78 -12.96
CA ILE A 235 -62.97 17.07 -12.88
C ILE A 235 -63.51 17.46 -14.25
N ALA A 236 -64.56 16.75 -14.67
CA ALA A 236 -65.09 16.82 -16.04
C ALA A 236 -66.28 17.80 -16.21
N SER A 237 -66.81 18.40 -15.14
CA SER A 237 -68.02 19.25 -15.19
C SER A 237 -67.66 20.73 -15.42
N GLY A 238 -67.79 21.21 -16.66
CA GLY A 238 -67.33 22.55 -17.07
C GLY A 238 -68.07 23.74 -16.42
N GLY A 239 -69.31 23.55 -15.94
CA GLY A 239 -70.10 24.59 -15.29
C GLY A 239 -69.70 24.81 -13.82
N GLU A 240 -69.49 23.73 -13.09
CA GLU A 240 -69.08 23.76 -11.67
C GLU A 240 -67.62 24.17 -11.54
N LEU A 241 -66.75 23.65 -12.42
CA LEU A 241 -65.33 24.00 -12.44
C LEU A 241 -65.11 25.50 -12.61
N SER A 242 -65.94 26.17 -13.42
CA SER A 242 -65.83 27.62 -13.64
C SER A 242 -66.16 28.42 -12.36
N ARG A 243 -67.15 27.97 -11.57
CA ARG A 243 -67.51 28.61 -10.29
C ARG A 243 -66.47 28.35 -9.21
N ILE A 244 -65.93 27.13 -9.16
CA ILE A 244 -64.84 26.75 -8.27
C ILE A 244 -63.58 27.57 -8.56
N MET A 245 -63.21 27.69 -9.84
CA MET A 245 -62.06 28.50 -10.26
C MET A 245 -62.27 29.97 -9.97
N LEU A 246 -63.50 30.48 -10.08
CA LEU A 246 -63.84 31.84 -9.66
C LEU A 246 -63.63 32.02 -8.16
N ALA A 247 -64.16 31.12 -7.33
CA ALA A 247 -63.97 31.17 -5.87
C ALA A 247 -62.49 31.18 -5.48
N ILE A 248 -61.69 30.28 -6.07
CA ILE A 248 -60.23 30.24 -5.84
C ILE A 248 -59.57 31.56 -6.27
N LYS A 249 -59.97 32.12 -7.43
CA LYS A 249 -59.42 33.38 -7.95
C LYS A 249 -59.84 34.61 -7.14
N THR A 250 -60.97 34.57 -6.43
CA THR A 250 -61.39 35.66 -5.54
C THR A 250 -60.52 35.73 -4.28
N ILE A 251 -59.93 34.59 -3.88
CA ILE A 251 -59.15 34.46 -2.64
C ILE A 251 -57.64 34.66 -2.88
N LEU A 252 -57.14 34.24 -4.05
CA LEU A 252 -55.75 34.40 -4.49
C LEU A 252 -55.48 35.80 -5.07
#